data_AF-A0A947HZE7-F1
#
_entry.id   AF-A0A947HZE7-F1
#
_cell.length_a   1.000
_cell.length_b   1.000
_cell.length_c   1.000
_cell.angle_alpha   90.00
_cell.angle_beta   90.00
_cell.angle_gamma   90.00
#
_symmetry.space_group_name_H-M   'P 1'
#
loop_
_entity.id
_entity.type
_entity.pdbx_description
1 polymer ?
#
loop_
_entity_poly.entity_id
_entity_poly.type
_entity_poly.pdbx_seq_one_letter_code
_entity_poly.pdbx_strand_id
1 'polypeptide(L)'
;MPSSRPNHVSNRDGGAGESVSSVLPAGTYSLYITDNTDYSQQTLLSKDEISQLELNVGVGVNIKPYTTQKIEGRISIPESGESMPVSMGVAEFYEDNGAWKRKEFGIDEINDLNPNQPVWVVVHGRGDSENSDPMKELALNLGLNNLQVVTLDWSSAADDNISHIGLNGTKWINGAGIWTANQLKAAGFEGNNINIVGHSWGTYVGYAMAENIGQVNLIVALDPAKDSHLLGSTFDEASVRFSDVTNNSYAFHSSHFGNQDRALSADYSFKIKAPENYENGFWDTDIVRSYLRQEYLGILGAEVIDEVTDAYREHGFAVTLFSKLLKDTSDGSDNAIEDIFNPNSLSNQMPLTKRTDDFEGIFYVDPFESTMTEANGNTKPWWKVGSCSFLGYDGSGEINCEG
;
A
#
# COMPACT_ATOMS: atom_id res chain seq x y z
N MET A 1 33.90 2.44 -0.31
CA MET A 1 32.50 2.55 0.13
C MET A 1 31.94 3.83 -0.46
N PRO A 2 30.85 3.80 -1.24
CA PRO A 2 30.27 5.05 -1.73
C PRO A 2 29.45 5.66 -0.59
N SER A 3 29.94 6.76 -0.02
CA SER A 3 29.17 7.59 0.91
C SER A 3 28.19 8.44 0.09
N SER A 4 26.95 7.99 -0.07
CA SER A 4 25.87 8.87 -0.48
C SER A 4 25.65 9.88 0.64
N ARG A 5 26.01 11.14 0.40
CA ARG A 5 25.82 12.25 1.34
C ARG A 5 24.39 12.76 1.18
N PRO A 6 23.51 12.63 2.18
CA PRO A 6 22.25 13.35 2.14
C PRO A 6 22.53 14.81 2.48
N ASN A 7 22.52 15.68 1.46
CA ASN A 7 22.47 17.13 1.65
C ASN A 7 20.99 17.53 1.61
N HIS A 8 20.45 18.01 2.74
CA HIS A 8 19.11 18.59 2.78
C HIS A 8 19.19 20.08 3.12
N VAL A 9 18.40 20.89 2.41
CA VAL A 9 18.29 22.34 2.60
C VAL A 9 16.85 22.63 3.02
N SER A 10 16.67 23.25 4.19
CA SER A 10 15.37 23.75 4.64
C SER A 10 15.12 25.13 4.02
N ASN A 11 14.03 25.27 3.26
CA ASN A 11 13.56 26.56 2.71
C ASN A 11 12.51 27.27 3.59
N ARG A 12 12.41 26.94 4.89
CA ARG A 12 11.52 27.67 5.82
C ARG A 12 12.26 28.79 6.54
N ASP A 13 11.70 30.00 6.48
CA ASP A 13 12.07 31.11 7.38
C ASP A 13 11.88 30.65 8.83
N GLY A 14 12.98 30.52 9.58
CA GLY A 14 12.97 30.07 10.98
C GLY A 14 13.57 28.69 11.27
N GLY A 15 14.39 28.14 10.38
CA GLY A 15 15.49 27.21 10.73
C GLY A 15 15.14 26.01 11.62
N ALA A 16 14.37 25.06 11.12
CA ALA A 16 14.35 23.70 11.65
C ALA A 16 14.27 22.71 10.49
N GLY A 17 15.30 21.86 10.33
CA GLY A 17 15.30 20.70 9.45
C GLY A 17 15.29 19.43 10.30
N GLU A 18 14.33 18.54 10.05
CA GLU A 18 14.26 17.23 10.70
C GLU A 18 14.89 16.18 9.78
N SER A 19 15.76 15.33 10.34
CA SER A 19 16.34 14.18 9.65
C SER A 19 16.01 12.92 10.43
N VAL A 20 15.30 11.99 9.79
CA VAL A 20 15.04 10.67 10.35
C VAL A 20 15.98 9.68 9.66
N SER A 21 16.96 9.14 10.40
CA SER A 21 17.74 7.99 9.95
C SER A 21 16.98 6.72 10.35
N SER A 22 16.63 5.88 9.37
CA SER A 22 15.76 4.72 9.61
C SER A 22 16.45 3.52 10.25
N VAL A 23 17.78 3.38 10.10
CA VAL A 23 18.57 2.39 10.84
C VAL A 23 20.01 2.89 10.97
N LEU A 24 20.46 3.17 12.20
CA LEU A 24 21.87 3.36 12.51
C LEU A 24 22.40 2.03 13.06
N PRO A 25 23.05 1.16 12.24
CA PRO A 25 23.79 0.03 12.80
C PRO A 25 24.81 0.50 13.85
N ALA A 26 25.28 -0.40 14.71
CA ALA A 26 26.29 -0.05 15.71
C ALA A 26 27.52 0.58 15.02
N GLY A 27 27.83 1.83 15.36
CA GLY A 27 28.90 2.57 14.69
C GLY A 27 29.00 4.02 15.13
N THR A 28 30.02 4.70 14.62
CA THR A 28 30.20 6.15 14.77
C THR A 28 29.68 6.84 13.52
N TYR A 29 28.79 7.81 13.71
CA TYR A 29 28.21 8.60 12.62
C TYR A 29 28.71 10.03 12.68
N SER A 30 28.92 10.63 11.51
CA SER A 30 29.23 12.05 11.36
C SER A 30 28.05 12.74 10.71
N LEU A 31 27.41 13.63 11.47
CA LEU A 31 26.39 14.52 10.93
C LEU A 31 27.09 15.78 10.39
N TYR A 32 26.85 16.12 9.13
CA TYR A 32 27.35 17.35 8.53
C TYR A 32 26.18 18.33 8.40
N ILE A 33 26.32 19.51 9.00
CA ILE A 33 25.35 20.60 8.92
C ILE A 33 25.95 21.68 8.05
N THR A 34 25.21 22.13 7.05
CA THR A 34 25.64 23.23 6.17
C THR A 34 24.64 24.37 6.31
N ASP A 35 25.14 25.55 6.67
CA ASP A 35 24.38 26.79 6.62
C ASP A 35 24.56 27.44 5.24
N ASN A 36 23.45 27.61 4.52
CA ASN A 36 23.42 28.23 3.19
C ASN A 36 22.96 29.69 3.24
N THR A 37 22.95 30.33 4.42
CA THR A 37 22.61 31.74 4.57
C THR A 37 23.55 32.61 3.74
N ASP A 38 22.99 33.48 2.90
CA ASP A 38 23.77 34.48 2.16
C ASP A 38 24.20 35.62 3.09
N TYR A 39 25.31 35.41 3.80
CA TYR A 39 25.94 36.42 4.65
C TYR A 39 26.50 37.61 3.86
N SER A 40 26.56 37.55 2.52
CA SER A 40 27.07 38.67 1.72
C SER A 40 26.17 39.92 1.79
N GLN A 41 24.89 39.74 2.14
CA GLN A 41 23.94 40.82 2.37
C GLN A 41 24.09 41.46 3.77
N GLN A 42 24.75 40.79 4.72
CA GLN A 42 25.10 41.37 6.02
C GLN A 42 26.40 42.15 5.87
N THR A 43 26.29 43.43 5.52
CA THR A 43 27.39 44.37 5.20
C THR A 43 28.42 44.63 6.30
N LEU A 44 28.39 43.89 7.41
CA LEU A 44 29.19 44.16 8.60
C LEU A 44 30.24 43.10 8.94
N LEU A 45 30.30 41.98 8.20
CA LEU A 45 31.28 40.92 8.45
C LEU A 45 32.15 40.68 7.22
N SER A 46 33.46 40.70 7.42
CA SER A 46 34.45 40.26 6.44
C SER A 46 34.37 38.74 6.23
N LYS A 47 34.93 38.25 5.11
CA LYS A 47 35.01 36.80 4.84
C LYS A 47 35.69 36.02 5.96
N ASP A 48 36.70 36.62 6.60
CA ASP A 48 37.43 36.01 7.72
C ASP A 48 36.53 35.92 8.96
N GLU A 49 35.72 36.95 9.24
CA GLU A 49 34.75 36.95 10.34
C GLU A 49 33.61 35.95 10.11
N ILE A 50 33.15 35.78 8.86
CA ILE A 50 32.16 34.75 8.49
C ILE A 50 32.73 33.35 8.72
N SER A 51 34.00 33.11 8.42
CA SER A 51 34.64 31.81 8.65
C SER A 51 34.87 31.47 10.13
N GLN A 52 34.80 32.48 11.02
CA GLN A 52 34.96 32.33 12.47
C GLN A 52 33.65 32.38 13.25
N LEU A 53 32.51 32.56 12.57
CA LEU A 53 31.20 32.46 13.20
C LEU A 53 31.00 31.04 13.73
N GLU A 54 31.04 30.89 15.05
CA GLU A 54 30.61 29.66 15.71
C GLU A 54 29.09 29.53 15.51
N LEU A 55 28.71 28.65 14.58
CA LEU A 55 27.34 28.23 14.40
C LEU A 55 26.92 27.42 15.62
N ASN A 56 26.35 28.11 16.61
CA ASN A 56 25.78 27.48 17.80
C ASN A 56 24.38 26.94 17.48
N VAL A 57 24.34 25.98 16.56
CA VAL A 57 23.11 25.29 16.17
C VAL A 57 22.93 24.13 17.14
N GLY A 58 21.92 24.22 18.00
CA GLY A 58 21.54 23.09 18.84
C GLY A 58 21.09 21.92 17.98
N VAL A 59 21.88 20.84 17.95
CA VAL A 59 21.51 19.61 17.25
C VAL A 59 20.77 18.70 18.23
N GLY A 60 19.45 18.63 18.09
CA GLY A 60 18.66 17.60 18.74
C GLY A 60 18.82 16.28 17.98
N VAL A 61 19.40 15.26 18.61
CA VAL A 61 19.40 13.90 18.07
C VAL A 61 18.48 13.05 18.93
N ASN A 62 17.39 12.57 18.34
CA ASN A 62 16.49 11.61 18.97
C ASN A 62 16.65 10.25 18.29
N ILE A 63 17.47 9.37 18.87
CA ILE A 63 17.62 7.99 18.39
C ILE A 63 16.59 7.14 19.13
N LYS A 64 15.49 6.80 18.47
CA LYS A 64 14.60 5.75 18.97
C LYS A 64 15.31 4.40 18.77
N PRO A 65 15.27 3.48 19.74
CA PRO A 65 15.66 2.09 19.50
C PRO A 65 14.92 1.55 18.29
N TYR A 66 15.61 0.76 17.45
CA TYR A 66 14.93 0.01 16.40
C TYR A 66 14.08 -1.06 17.09
N THR A 67 12.76 -0.87 17.04
CA THR A 67 11.78 -1.80 17.56
C THR A 67 11.08 -2.43 16.38
N THR A 68 10.88 -3.74 16.37
CA THR A 68 10.20 -4.40 15.24
C THR A 68 8.70 -4.13 15.23
N GLN A 69 8.16 -3.57 16.32
CA GLN A 69 6.76 -3.19 16.50
C GLN A 69 6.34 -2.02 15.61
N LYS A 70 7.06 -0.88 15.67
CA LYS A 70 6.78 0.30 14.83
C LYS A 70 8.07 0.96 14.41
N ILE A 71 8.19 1.19 13.11
CA ILE A 71 9.33 1.85 12.49
C ILE A 71 8.78 3.04 11.71
N GLU A 72 9.30 4.22 11.99
CA GLU A 72 8.91 5.48 11.36
C GLU A 72 10.09 6.03 10.55
N GLY A 73 9.80 6.66 9.43
CA GLY A 73 10.81 7.13 8.49
C GLY A 73 10.33 8.23 7.56
N ARG A 74 11.20 8.56 6.61
CA ARG A 74 10.87 9.46 5.50
C ARG A 74 11.40 8.89 4.19
N ILE A 75 10.64 9.05 3.12
CA ILE A 75 11.02 8.72 1.75
C ILE A 75 11.56 9.99 1.08
N SER A 76 12.73 9.89 0.44
CA SER A 76 13.30 10.94 -0.41
C SER A 76 13.63 10.35 -1.77
N ILE A 77 13.32 11.09 -2.84
CA ILE A 77 13.63 10.70 -4.22
C ILE A 77 14.47 11.80 -4.89
N PRO A 78 15.41 11.46 -5.80
CA PRO A 78 16.28 12.44 -6.44
C PRO A 78 15.53 13.57 -7.16
N GLU A 79 14.34 13.30 -7.66
CA GLU A 79 13.51 14.20 -8.46
C GLU A 79 12.74 15.21 -7.61
N SER A 80 12.75 15.07 -6.28
CA SER A 80 12.01 15.92 -5.36
C SER A 80 12.92 16.58 -4.31
N GLY A 81 12.74 17.88 -4.10
CA GLY A 81 13.35 18.58 -2.97
C GLY A 81 12.64 18.32 -1.63
N GLU A 82 11.60 17.51 -1.62
CA GLU A 82 10.78 17.18 -0.46
C GLU A 82 11.06 15.75 0.03
N SER A 83 10.57 15.45 1.24
CA SER A 83 10.55 14.07 1.75
C SER A 83 9.19 13.79 2.37
N MET A 84 8.70 12.56 2.21
CA MET A 84 7.37 12.17 2.68
C MET A 84 7.46 11.24 3.89
N PRO A 85 6.64 11.44 4.94
CA PRO A 85 6.52 10.48 6.03
C PRO A 85 6.14 9.08 5.54
N VAL A 86 6.68 8.06 6.20
CA VAL A 86 6.34 6.65 5.99
C VAL A 86 6.48 5.90 7.31
N SER A 87 5.66 4.88 7.54
CA SER A 87 5.84 4.00 8.70
C SER A 87 5.43 2.56 8.41
N MET A 88 6.06 1.61 9.09
CA MET A 88 5.69 0.20 9.08
C MET A 88 5.41 -0.22 10.52
N GLY A 89 4.26 -0.81 10.79
CA GLY A 89 3.88 -1.23 12.13
C GLY A 89 3.26 -2.62 12.16
N VAL A 90 3.53 -3.39 13.20
CA VAL A 90 2.83 -4.63 13.54
C VAL A 90 1.33 -4.36 13.67
N ALA A 91 0.52 -5.18 13.03
CA ALA A 91 -0.93 -5.09 13.08
C ALA A 91 -1.47 -6.22 13.97
N GLU A 92 -1.58 -5.93 15.26
CA GLU A 92 -2.24 -6.81 16.23
C GLU A 92 -3.61 -6.27 16.60
N PHE A 93 -4.54 -7.19 16.86
CA PHE A 93 -5.93 -6.86 17.16
C PHE A 93 -6.39 -7.60 18.41
N TYR A 94 -7.36 -7.01 19.10
CA TYR A 94 -8.06 -7.61 20.22
C TYR A 94 -9.55 -7.35 20.12
N GLU A 95 -10.35 -8.26 20.65
CA GLU A 95 -11.79 -8.11 20.69
C GLU A 95 -12.20 -7.36 21.97
N ASP A 96 -12.99 -6.30 21.82
CA ASP A 96 -13.57 -5.52 22.92
C ASP A 96 -15.07 -5.32 22.68
N ASN A 97 -15.90 -5.95 23.52
CA ASN A 97 -17.36 -5.91 23.45
C ASN A 97 -17.93 -6.31 22.07
N GLY A 98 -17.36 -7.35 21.44
CA GLY A 98 -17.80 -7.84 20.13
C GLY A 98 -17.29 -7.02 18.94
N ALA A 99 -16.43 -6.03 19.17
CA ALA A 99 -15.77 -5.27 18.12
C ALA A 99 -14.26 -5.49 18.17
N TRP A 100 -13.66 -5.77 17.01
CA TRP A 100 -12.20 -5.86 16.88
C TRP A 100 -11.59 -4.47 16.87
N LYS A 101 -10.54 -4.30 17.67
CA LYS A 101 -9.75 -3.07 17.76
C LYS A 101 -8.29 -3.38 17.49
N ARG A 102 -7.64 -2.49 16.73
CA ARG A 102 -6.18 -2.54 16.56
C ARG A 102 -5.53 -2.11 17.87
N LYS A 103 -4.46 -2.79 18.27
CA LYS A 103 -3.59 -2.36 19.37
C LYS A 103 -2.84 -1.10 18.97
N GLU A 104 -2.75 -0.14 19.89
CA GLU A 104 -2.13 1.16 19.67
C GLU A 104 -0.70 1.21 20.21
N PHE A 105 0.24 1.70 19.39
CA PHE A 105 1.64 1.78 19.77
C PHE A 105 1.88 2.73 20.95
N GLY A 106 2.64 2.27 21.94
CA GLY A 106 2.94 3.03 23.15
C GLY A 106 1.80 3.06 24.16
N ILE A 107 0.65 2.48 23.84
CA ILE A 107 -0.48 2.27 24.76
C ILE A 107 -0.55 0.79 25.13
N ASP A 108 -0.50 -0.09 24.14
CA ASP A 108 -0.67 -1.53 24.29
C ASP A 108 0.67 -2.29 24.18
N GLU A 109 0.70 -3.50 24.74
CA GLU A 109 1.77 -4.46 24.51
C GLU A 109 1.58 -5.14 23.15
N ILE A 110 2.52 -4.88 22.25
CA ILE A 110 2.57 -5.42 20.88
C ILE A 110 3.81 -6.31 20.77
N ASN A 111 3.64 -7.52 20.23
CA ASN A 111 4.75 -8.46 20.14
C ASN A 111 5.80 -7.99 19.12
N ASP A 112 7.05 -8.33 19.40
CA ASP A 112 8.12 -8.23 18.41
C ASP A 112 7.88 -9.21 17.26
N LEU A 113 8.33 -8.81 16.06
CA LEU A 113 8.41 -9.69 14.90
C LEU A 113 9.47 -10.76 15.11
N ASN A 114 9.13 -11.99 14.74
CA ASN A 114 10.04 -13.11 14.64
C ASN A 114 10.46 -13.31 13.17
N PRO A 115 11.72 -13.00 12.80
CA PRO A 115 12.19 -13.14 11.42
C PRO A 115 12.28 -14.59 10.92
N ASN A 116 12.17 -15.57 11.81
CA ASN A 116 12.15 -17.00 11.45
C ASN A 116 10.75 -17.51 11.09
N GLN A 117 9.73 -16.65 11.14
CA GLN A 117 8.37 -16.96 10.75
C GLN A 117 7.96 -16.09 9.56
N PRO A 118 7.05 -16.54 8.70
CA PRO A 118 6.52 -15.70 7.63
C PRO A 118 5.89 -14.42 8.17
N VAL A 119 6.04 -13.32 7.44
CA VAL A 119 5.36 -12.04 7.68
C VAL A 119 4.54 -11.64 6.47
N TRP A 120 3.37 -11.07 6.72
CA TRP A 120 2.50 -10.47 5.71
C TRP A 120 2.57 -8.95 5.79
N VAL A 121 2.93 -8.32 4.68
CA VAL A 121 3.01 -6.87 4.55
C VAL A 121 1.77 -6.37 3.81
N VAL A 122 0.91 -5.64 4.50
CA VAL A 122 -0.30 -5.02 3.94
C VAL A 122 0.02 -3.61 3.48
N VAL A 123 -0.25 -3.31 2.21
CA VAL A 123 0.07 -2.02 1.59
C VAL A 123 -1.16 -1.38 0.94
N HIS A 124 -1.55 -0.21 1.46
CA HIS A 124 -2.70 0.54 0.94
C HIS A 124 -2.39 1.29 -0.36
N GLY A 125 -3.44 1.78 -1.02
CA GLY A 125 -3.39 2.50 -2.29
C GLY A 125 -3.37 4.03 -2.20
N ARG A 126 -3.70 4.68 -3.33
CA ARG A 126 -3.84 6.13 -3.51
C ARG A 126 -4.91 6.70 -2.58
N GLY A 127 -4.60 7.80 -1.88
CA GLY A 127 -5.56 8.48 -1.01
C GLY A 127 -6.10 7.64 0.15
N ASP A 128 -5.41 6.54 0.49
CA ASP A 128 -5.79 5.60 1.53
C ASP A 128 -4.73 5.61 2.67
N SER A 129 -4.94 4.82 3.71
CA SER A 129 -4.01 4.67 4.84
C SER A 129 -4.12 3.29 5.47
N GLU A 130 -3.15 2.94 6.33
CA GLU A 130 -3.24 1.72 7.14
C GLU A 130 -4.44 1.69 8.11
N ASN A 131 -5.07 2.85 8.35
CA ASN A 131 -6.14 3.02 9.32
C ASN A 131 -7.54 3.10 8.70
N SER A 132 -7.67 3.00 7.37
CA SER A 132 -8.97 2.87 6.73
C SER A 132 -9.60 1.53 7.08
N ASP A 133 -10.94 1.48 7.13
CA ASP A 133 -11.63 0.23 7.50
C ASP A 133 -11.30 -0.96 6.57
N PRO A 134 -11.20 -0.82 5.22
CA PRO A 134 -10.83 -1.92 4.35
C PRO A 134 -9.44 -2.49 4.68
N MET A 135 -8.47 -1.62 4.95
CA MET A 135 -7.09 -2.03 5.24
C MET A 135 -6.96 -2.63 6.64
N LYS A 136 -7.64 -2.06 7.64
CA LYS A 136 -7.72 -2.65 8.99
C LYS A 136 -8.39 -4.01 8.97
N GLU A 137 -9.49 -4.16 8.22
CA GLU A 137 -10.21 -5.43 8.10
C GLU A 137 -9.36 -6.48 7.39
N LEU A 138 -8.66 -6.12 6.32
CA LEU A 138 -7.71 -7.00 5.64
C LEU A 138 -6.59 -7.46 6.59
N ALA A 139 -5.96 -6.53 7.30
CA ALA A 139 -4.89 -6.84 8.25
C ALA A 139 -5.40 -7.71 9.43
N LEU A 140 -6.60 -7.42 9.94
CA LEU A 140 -7.27 -8.21 10.97
C LEU A 140 -7.48 -9.64 10.50
N ASN A 141 -8.06 -9.84 9.32
CA ASN A 141 -8.41 -11.18 8.84
C ASN A 141 -7.16 -12.02 8.52
N LEU A 142 -6.04 -11.40 8.12
CA LEU A 142 -4.73 -12.07 8.12
C LEU A 142 -4.31 -12.48 9.54
N GLY A 143 -4.42 -11.59 10.52
CA GLY A 143 -4.07 -11.86 11.91
C GLY A 143 -4.89 -12.99 12.55
N LEU A 144 -6.19 -13.08 12.23
CA LEU A 144 -7.07 -14.16 12.68
C LEU A 144 -6.63 -15.56 12.17
N ASN A 145 -5.84 -15.60 11.10
CA ASN A 145 -5.22 -16.83 10.59
C ASN A 145 -3.88 -17.16 11.28
N ASN A 146 -3.58 -16.56 12.44
CA ASN A 146 -2.35 -16.72 13.23
C ASN A 146 -1.08 -16.32 12.46
N LEU A 147 -1.16 -15.28 11.64
CA LEU A 147 -0.05 -14.77 10.83
C LEU A 147 0.60 -13.56 11.50
N GLN A 148 1.91 -13.37 11.28
CA GLN A 148 2.56 -12.09 11.60
C GLN A 148 2.19 -11.07 10.54
N VAL A 149 1.55 -9.97 10.93
CA VAL A 149 1.09 -8.93 10.00
C VAL A 149 1.77 -7.62 10.32
N VAL A 150 2.28 -6.95 9.30
CA VAL A 150 2.68 -5.55 9.35
C VAL A 150 1.92 -4.75 8.30
N THR A 151 1.59 -3.51 8.61
CA THR A 151 0.97 -2.57 7.68
C THR A 151 1.97 -1.46 7.34
N LEU A 152 1.99 -1.06 6.08
CA LEU A 152 2.76 0.08 5.58
C LEU A 152 1.83 1.31 5.45
N ASP A 153 2.10 2.35 6.22
CA ASP A 153 1.48 3.66 6.04
C ASP A 153 2.42 4.58 5.26
N TRP A 154 2.03 4.87 4.03
CA TRP A 154 2.65 5.85 3.15
C TRP A 154 1.63 6.89 2.67
N SER A 155 0.54 7.08 3.43
CA SER A 155 -0.59 7.96 3.09
C SER A 155 -0.17 9.36 2.66
N SER A 156 0.79 9.98 3.34
CA SER A 156 1.31 11.30 2.96
C SER A 156 1.97 11.35 1.58
N ALA A 157 2.58 10.23 1.14
CA ALA A 157 3.18 10.07 -0.17
C ALA A 157 2.17 9.60 -1.22
N ALA A 158 1.16 8.83 -0.80
CA ALA A 158 0.07 8.35 -1.63
C ALA A 158 -1.01 9.42 -1.89
N ASP A 159 -0.97 10.55 -1.18
CA ASP A 159 -1.87 11.69 -1.35
C ASP A 159 -1.39 12.66 -2.46
N ASP A 160 -2.32 13.21 -3.22
CA ASP A 160 -2.04 14.15 -4.31
C ASP A 160 -2.12 15.59 -3.80
N ASN A 161 -1.01 16.04 -3.20
CA ASN A 161 -0.96 17.21 -2.30
C ASN A 161 -1.24 18.63 -2.87
N ILE A 162 -1.46 18.85 -4.18
CA ILE A 162 -1.50 20.25 -4.72
C ILE A 162 -2.69 20.55 -5.65
N SER A 163 -3.19 19.53 -6.33
CA SER A 163 -4.49 19.54 -6.97
C SER A 163 -4.91 18.08 -6.97
N HIS A 164 -6.14 17.75 -6.57
CA HIS A 164 -6.68 16.39 -6.64
C HIS A 164 -6.80 15.87 -8.10
N ILE A 165 -5.98 16.40 -9.03
CA ILE A 165 -5.99 16.27 -10.48
C ILE A 165 -4.68 15.59 -10.98
N GLY A 166 -3.62 15.52 -10.16
CA GLY A 166 -2.36 14.85 -10.55
C GLY A 166 -2.26 13.40 -10.07
N LEU A 167 -1.38 12.60 -10.69
CA LEU A 167 -0.88 11.32 -10.17
C LEU A 167 0.50 11.52 -9.51
N ASN A 168 0.63 12.59 -8.72
CA ASN A 168 1.91 13.03 -8.17
C ASN A 168 2.43 12.07 -7.11
N GLY A 169 1.55 11.29 -6.48
CA GLY A 169 1.95 10.26 -5.53
C GLY A 169 2.76 9.12 -6.15
N THR A 170 2.58 8.84 -7.45
CA THR A 170 3.25 7.73 -8.17
C THR A 170 4.77 7.79 -8.10
N LYS A 171 5.36 8.99 -8.07
CA LYS A 171 6.82 9.18 -7.96
C LYS A 171 7.41 8.61 -6.68
N TRP A 172 6.58 8.41 -5.64
CA TRP A 172 7.02 7.89 -4.35
C TRP A 172 6.92 6.37 -4.23
N ILE A 173 6.29 5.68 -5.20
CA ILE A 173 6.06 4.22 -5.15
C ILE A 173 7.36 3.45 -4.91
N ASN A 174 8.40 3.71 -5.72
CA ASN A 174 9.70 3.07 -5.58
C ASN A 174 10.36 3.39 -4.24
N GLY A 175 10.27 4.64 -3.81
CA GLY A 175 10.85 5.09 -2.54
C GLY A 175 10.19 4.41 -1.33
N ALA A 176 8.88 4.24 -1.34
CA ALA A 176 8.14 3.52 -0.31
C ALA A 176 8.53 2.03 -0.28
N GLY A 177 8.58 1.37 -1.45
CA GLY A 177 8.94 -0.04 -1.56
C GLY A 177 10.37 -0.31 -1.07
N ILE A 178 11.34 0.50 -1.52
CA ILE A 178 12.75 0.41 -1.10
C ILE A 178 12.89 0.63 0.40
N TRP A 179 12.20 1.64 0.95
CA TRP A 179 12.26 1.93 2.39
C TRP A 179 11.78 0.74 3.22
N THR A 180 10.63 0.15 2.87
CA THR A 180 10.04 -1.00 3.58
C THR A 180 10.91 -2.24 3.46
N ALA A 181 11.40 -2.55 2.25
CA ALA A 181 12.32 -3.66 2.03
C ALA A 181 13.59 -3.55 2.89
N ASN A 182 14.13 -2.35 3.05
CA ASN A 182 15.28 -2.12 3.93
C ASN A 182 14.93 -2.33 5.40
N GLN A 183 13.71 -1.97 5.83
CA GLN A 183 13.27 -2.24 7.20
C GLN A 183 13.11 -3.74 7.47
N LEU A 184 12.50 -4.50 6.55
CA LEU A 184 12.35 -5.95 6.70
C LEU A 184 13.70 -6.67 6.72
N LYS A 185 14.63 -6.28 5.84
CA LYS A 185 16.01 -6.79 5.85
C LYS A 185 16.72 -6.46 7.16
N ALA A 186 16.53 -5.26 7.70
CA ALA A 186 17.11 -4.85 8.98
C ALA A 186 16.52 -5.62 10.18
N ALA A 187 15.24 -5.99 10.11
CA ALA A 187 14.58 -6.88 11.07
C ALA A 187 15.03 -8.35 10.93
N GLY A 188 15.83 -8.69 9.91
CA GLY A 188 16.37 -10.03 9.69
C GLY A 188 15.47 -10.97 8.86
N PHE A 189 14.42 -10.45 8.23
CA PHE A 189 13.60 -11.27 7.34
C PHE A 189 14.33 -11.58 6.02
N GLU A 190 14.27 -12.84 5.63
CA GLU A 190 14.67 -13.30 4.29
C GLU A 190 13.49 -13.22 3.33
N GLY A 191 13.75 -13.08 2.02
CA GLY A 191 12.71 -12.95 1.00
C GLY A 191 11.65 -14.07 1.02
N ASN A 192 12.08 -15.32 1.24
CA ASN A 192 11.18 -16.47 1.35
C ASN A 192 10.26 -16.46 2.59
N ASN A 193 10.49 -15.55 3.54
CA ASN A 193 9.62 -15.34 4.70
C ASN A 193 8.73 -14.09 4.53
N ILE A 194 8.75 -13.42 3.39
CA ILE A 194 7.99 -12.19 3.16
C ILE A 194 6.87 -12.46 2.17
N ASN A 195 5.63 -12.24 2.61
CA ASN A 195 4.42 -12.22 1.79
C ASN A 195 3.91 -10.78 1.73
N ILE A 196 3.41 -10.35 0.58
CA ILE A 196 2.94 -8.98 0.37
C ILE A 196 1.51 -9.05 -0.14
N VAL A 197 0.63 -8.22 0.43
CA VAL A 197 -0.69 -7.92 -0.15
C VAL A 197 -0.79 -6.41 -0.36
N GLY A 198 -0.95 -6.00 -1.62
CA GLY A 198 -1.05 -4.60 -1.99
C GLY A 198 -2.37 -4.31 -2.67
N HIS A 199 -2.94 -3.12 -2.44
CA HIS A 199 -4.12 -2.64 -3.16
C HIS A 199 -3.78 -1.45 -4.04
N SER A 200 -4.32 -1.38 -5.26
CA SER A 200 -4.16 -0.20 -6.13
C SER A 200 -2.68 0.14 -6.34
N TRP A 201 -2.23 1.38 -6.09
CA TRP A 201 -0.81 1.76 -6.06
C TRP A 201 0.04 0.96 -5.07
N GLY A 202 -0.56 0.45 -3.99
CA GLY A 202 0.11 -0.41 -3.02
C GLY A 202 0.62 -1.71 -3.64
N THR A 203 0.02 -2.19 -4.75
CA THR A 203 0.56 -3.34 -5.50
C THR A 203 1.95 -3.04 -6.06
N TYR A 204 2.17 -1.83 -6.57
CA TYR A 204 3.44 -1.40 -7.14
C TYR A 204 4.48 -1.09 -6.07
N VAL A 205 4.04 -0.56 -4.92
CA VAL A 205 4.90 -0.45 -3.73
C VAL A 205 5.36 -1.85 -3.29
N GLY A 206 4.46 -2.83 -3.31
CA GLY A 206 4.76 -4.24 -3.07
C GLY A 206 5.77 -4.83 -4.07
N TYR A 207 5.59 -4.55 -5.36
CA TYR A 207 6.53 -4.95 -6.41
C TYR A 207 7.93 -4.35 -6.19
N ALA A 208 8.03 -3.03 -5.99
CA ALA A 208 9.30 -2.35 -5.76
C ALA A 208 10.01 -2.84 -4.47
N MET A 209 9.23 -3.19 -3.45
CA MET A 209 9.73 -3.84 -2.24
C MET A 209 10.35 -5.20 -2.56
N ALA A 210 9.63 -6.04 -3.30
CA ALA A 210 10.10 -7.37 -3.68
C ALA A 210 11.36 -7.33 -4.55
N GLU A 211 11.41 -6.44 -5.54
CA GLU A 211 12.58 -6.21 -6.38
C GLU A 211 13.81 -5.80 -5.55
N ASN A 212 13.64 -4.91 -4.56
CA ASN A 212 14.74 -4.48 -3.68
C ASN A 212 15.16 -5.53 -2.63
N ILE A 213 14.32 -6.54 -2.39
CA ILE A 213 14.70 -7.74 -1.63
C ILE A 213 15.43 -8.74 -2.54
N GLY A 214 15.10 -8.76 -3.83
CA GLY A 214 15.63 -9.64 -4.87
C GLY A 214 14.57 -10.66 -5.33
N GLN A 215 13.84 -11.24 -4.38
CA GLN A 215 12.67 -12.07 -4.60
C GLN A 215 11.94 -12.24 -3.26
N VAL A 216 10.60 -12.27 -3.26
CA VAL A 216 9.79 -12.59 -2.06
C VAL A 216 9.06 -13.91 -2.21
N ASN A 217 8.42 -14.39 -1.16
CA ASN A 217 7.67 -15.63 -1.22
C ASN A 217 6.38 -15.50 -2.03
N LEU A 218 5.63 -14.43 -1.76
CA LEU A 218 4.27 -14.26 -2.26
C LEU A 218 3.94 -12.78 -2.49
N ILE A 219 3.27 -12.48 -3.60
CA ILE A 219 2.56 -11.22 -3.81
C ILE A 219 1.09 -11.51 -4.11
N VAL A 220 0.18 -10.85 -3.40
CA VAL A 220 -1.24 -10.76 -3.72
C VAL A 220 -1.54 -9.33 -4.16
N ALA A 221 -1.76 -9.13 -5.46
CA ALA A 221 -2.05 -7.83 -6.05
C ALA A 221 -3.57 -7.61 -6.17
N LEU A 222 -4.11 -6.71 -5.36
CA LEU A 222 -5.53 -6.40 -5.29
C LEU A 222 -5.82 -5.17 -6.16
N ASP A 223 -6.46 -5.42 -7.29
CA ASP A 223 -6.82 -4.45 -8.34
C ASP A 223 -5.67 -3.46 -8.65
N PRO A 224 -4.53 -3.93 -9.18
CA PRO A 224 -3.35 -3.09 -9.42
C PRO A 224 -3.73 -1.87 -10.25
N ALA A 225 -3.38 -0.66 -9.83
CA ALA A 225 -3.97 0.55 -10.42
C ALA A 225 -3.56 0.75 -11.88
N LYS A 226 -4.44 1.33 -12.68
CA LYS A 226 -4.16 1.77 -14.04
C LYS A 226 -3.75 3.24 -14.02
N ASP A 227 -2.46 3.50 -14.15
CA ASP A 227 -1.93 4.85 -14.25
C ASP A 227 -1.82 5.32 -15.69
N SER A 228 -2.09 6.61 -15.89
CA SER A 228 -1.93 7.26 -17.18
C SER A 228 -0.77 8.24 -17.12
N HIS A 229 0.27 8.02 -17.93
CA HIS A 229 1.35 9.00 -18.11
C HIS A 229 0.82 10.36 -18.58
N LEU A 230 -0.34 10.41 -19.26
CA LEU A 230 -1.01 11.65 -19.66
C LEU A 230 -1.45 12.50 -18.44
N LEU A 231 -1.76 11.84 -17.32
CA LEU A 231 -2.18 12.46 -16.05
C LEU A 231 -1.00 12.70 -15.10
N GLY A 232 0.23 12.58 -15.60
CA GLY A 232 1.44 12.88 -14.85
C GLY A 232 1.96 11.73 -13.99
N SER A 233 1.53 10.48 -14.23
CA SER A 233 2.21 9.35 -13.60
C SER A 233 3.65 9.27 -14.10
N THR A 234 4.56 9.16 -13.14
CA THR A 234 6.01 9.00 -13.38
C THR A 234 6.48 7.57 -13.15
N PHE A 235 5.59 6.71 -12.67
CA PHE A 235 5.88 5.31 -12.45
C PHE A 235 5.68 4.52 -13.74
N ASP A 236 6.68 3.71 -14.12
CA ASP A 236 6.61 2.85 -15.30
C ASP A 236 5.91 1.53 -14.96
N GLU A 237 4.59 1.57 -14.84
CA GLU A 237 3.79 0.36 -14.57
C GLU A 237 3.96 -0.70 -15.66
N ALA A 238 4.25 -0.32 -16.91
CA ALA A 238 4.41 -1.26 -18.01
C ALA A 238 5.61 -2.21 -17.83
N SER A 239 6.57 -1.84 -16.98
CA SER A 239 7.70 -2.69 -16.56
C SER A 239 7.33 -3.73 -15.50
N VAL A 240 6.21 -3.56 -14.78
CA VAL A 240 5.84 -4.42 -13.65
C VAL A 240 5.34 -5.77 -14.13
N ARG A 241 5.98 -6.84 -13.65
CA ARG A 241 5.52 -8.22 -13.84
C ARG A 241 5.58 -8.94 -12.50
N PHE A 242 4.43 -9.17 -11.86
CA PHE A 242 4.42 -9.67 -10.48
C PHE A 242 5.14 -11.01 -10.32
N SER A 243 5.00 -11.92 -11.29
CA SER A 243 5.68 -13.22 -11.28
C SER A 243 7.22 -13.14 -11.39
N ASP A 244 7.81 -12.01 -11.80
CA ASP A 244 9.26 -11.89 -11.97
C ASP A 244 9.99 -11.67 -10.62
N VAL A 245 9.29 -11.26 -9.56
CA VAL A 245 9.89 -10.85 -8.27
C VAL A 245 9.44 -11.70 -7.07
N THR A 246 8.81 -12.84 -7.32
CA THR A 246 8.24 -13.70 -6.27
C THR A 246 8.37 -15.18 -6.61
N ASN A 247 8.15 -16.06 -5.62
CA ASN A 247 7.99 -17.50 -5.87
C ASN A 247 6.57 -17.83 -6.36
N ASN A 248 5.56 -17.11 -5.85
CA ASN A 248 4.18 -17.17 -6.34
C ASN A 248 3.53 -15.78 -6.36
N SER A 249 2.65 -15.52 -7.31
CA SER A 249 1.87 -14.29 -7.38
C SER A 249 0.41 -14.55 -7.71
N TYR A 250 -0.46 -13.78 -7.07
CA TYR A 250 -1.90 -13.80 -7.24
C TYR A 250 -2.34 -12.39 -7.57
N ALA A 251 -3.29 -12.23 -8.47
CA ALA A 251 -3.89 -10.93 -8.74
C ALA A 251 -5.42 -11.02 -8.79
N PHE A 252 -6.09 -10.01 -8.26
CA PHE A 252 -7.53 -9.87 -8.32
C PHE A 252 -7.85 -8.60 -9.09
N HIS A 253 -8.53 -8.71 -10.23
CA HIS A 253 -8.94 -7.57 -11.05
C HIS A 253 -10.44 -7.36 -10.90
N SER A 254 -10.84 -6.18 -10.43
CA SER A 254 -12.25 -5.90 -10.11
C SER A 254 -12.84 -4.70 -10.83
N SER A 255 -12.04 -3.78 -11.38
CA SER A 255 -12.59 -2.52 -11.91
C SER A 255 -11.90 -1.99 -13.16
N HIS A 256 -12.48 -0.93 -13.74
CA HIS A 256 -11.84 -0.16 -14.81
C HIS A 256 -10.59 0.60 -14.35
N PHE A 257 -10.49 0.96 -13.07
CA PHE A 257 -9.29 1.57 -12.48
C PHE A 257 -8.20 0.54 -12.20
N GLY A 258 -8.53 -0.76 -12.25
CA GLY A 258 -7.56 -1.83 -12.27
C GLY A 258 -6.91 -2.01 -13.64
N ASN A 259 -5.60 -2.19 -13.67
CA ASN A 259 -4.82 -2.56 -14.83
C ASN A 259 -4.85 -4.08 -15.03
N GLN A 260 -5.74 -4.52 -15.92
CA GLN A 260 -5.88 -5.93 -16.29
C GLN A 260 -4.55 -6.54 -16.78
N ASP A 261 -3.76 -5.82 -17.58
CA ASP A 261 -2.49 -6.35 -18.09
C ASP A 261 -1.48 -6.59 -16.97
N ARG A 262 -1.53 -5.78 -15.90
CA ARG A 262 -0.69 -6.01 -14.71
C ARG A 262 -1.22 -7.15 -13.87
N ALA A 263 -2.53 -7.28 -13.72
CA ALA A 263 -3.12 -8.42 -13.02
C ALA A 263 -2.73 -9.76 -13.70
N LEU A 264 -2.81 -9.82 -15.04
CA LEU A 264 -2.40 -10.99 -15.84
C LEU A 264 -0.88 -11.27 -15.82
N SER A 265 -0.07 -10.41 -15.21
CA SER A 265 1.36 -10.66 -15.02
C SER A 265 1.69 -11.53 -13.80
N ALA A 266 0.70 -11.81 -12.95
CA ALA A 266 0.81 -12.73 -11.83
C ALA A 266 0.83 -14.20 -12.30
N ASP A 267 1.17 -15.14 -11.39
CA ASP A 267 1.10 -16.57 -11.67
C ASP A 267 -0.33 -17.07 -11.78
N TYR A 268 -1.21 -16.47 -10.99
CA TYR A 268 -2.64 -16.70 -11.01
C TYR A 268 -3.38 -15.36 -10.92
N SER A 269 -4.45 -15.22 -11.67
CA SER A 269 -5.24 -14.01 -11.76
C SER A 269 -6.73 -14.33 -11.78
N PHE A 270 -7.50 -13.50 -11.10
CA PHE A 270 -8.94 -13.68 -10.95
C PHE A 270 -9.67 -12.41 -11.34
N LYS A 271 -10.75 -12.57 -12.08
CA LYS A 271 -11.67 -11.47 -12.37
C LYS A 271 -12.77 -11.45 -11.32
N ILE A 272 -13.15 -10.27 -10.86
CA ILE A 272 -14.28 -10.07 -9.96
C ILE A 272 -15.39 -9.38 -10.76
N LYS A 273 -16.62 -9.86 -10.59
CA LYS A 273 -17.82 -9.30 -11.22
C LYS A 273 -18.89 -9.06 -10.16
N ALA A 274 -19.28 -7.81 -10.00
CA ALA A 274 -20.48 -7.43 -9.28
C ALA A 274 -21.70 -7.42 -10.24
N PRO A 275 -22.92 -7.62 -9.76
CA PRO A 275 -24.13 -7.40 -10.54
C PRO A 275 -24.29 -5.90 -10.82
N GLU A 276 -24.74 -5.55 -12.03
CA GLU A 276 -25.12 -4.17 -12.36
C GLU A 276 -26.22 -3.65 -11.41
N ASN A 277 -26.23 -2.33 -11.12
CA ASN A 277 -27.26 -1.67 -10.30
C ASN A 277 -27.31 -2.10 -8.82
N TYR A 278 -26.18 -2.55 -8.24
CA TYR A 278 -26.15 -2.97 -6.84
C TYR A 278 -26.40 -1.79 -5.89
N GLU A 279 -26.04 -0.58 -6.30
CA GLU A 279 -26.14 0.66 -5.54
C GLU A 279 -27.54 1.22 -5.31
N ASN A 280 -28.54 0.91 -6.15
CA ASN A 280 -29.94 1.33 -6.05
C ASN A 280 -30.21 2.78 -5.52
N GLY A 281 -29.28 3.74 -5.67
CA GLY A 281 -29.22 4.92 -4.80
C GLY A 281 -28.62 6.19 -5.43
N PHE A 282 -29.35 7.29 -5.26
CA PHE A 282 -29.22 8.67 -5.81
C PHE A 282 -27.90 9.46 -5.61
N TRP A 283 -26.79 8.84 -5.18
CA TRP A 283 -25.60 9.58 -4.68
C TRP A 283 -24.52 9.91 -5.73
N ASP A 284 -24.74 9.66 -7.03
CA ASP A 284 -23.68 9.74 -8.05
C ASP A 284 -23.12 11.12 -8.39
N THR A 285 -23.68 12.22 -7.88
CA THR A 285 -23.39 13.49 -8.56
C THR A 285 -22.16 14.27 -8.09
N ASP A 286 -21.69 14.15 -6.85
CA ASP A 286 -20.71 15.13 -6.33
C ASP A 286 -19.24 14.69 -6.39
N ILE A 287 -18.92 13.44 -6.05
CA ILE A 287 -17.56 12.89 -6.21
C ILE A 287 -17.23 12.78 -7.70
N VAL A 288 -18.19 12.30 -8.49
CA VAL A 288 -18.03 12.18 -9.93
C VAL A 288 -18.03 13.52 -10.64
N ARG A 289 -18.76 14.56 -10.18
CA ARG A 289 -18.55 15.92 -10.73
C ARG A 289 -17.15 16.44 -10.50
N SER A 290 -16.45 15.98 -9.45
CA SER A 290 -15.06 16.36 -9.23
C SER A 290 -14.11 15.59 -10.16
N TYR A 291 -14.42 14.33 -10.49
CA TYR A 291 -13.69 13.48 -11.44
C TYR A 291 -14.00 13.74 -12.93
N LEU A 292 -15.25 13.95 -13.33
CA LEU A 292 -15.64 14.34 -14.70
C LEU A 292 -15.28 15.78 -15.04
N ARG A 293 -14.88 16.61 -14.07
CA ARG A 293 -14.13 17.84 -14.35
C ARG A 293 -12.66 17.56 -14.67
N GLN A 294 -12.14 16.37 -14.37
CA GLN A 294 -10.76 15.91 -14.66
C GLN A 294 -10.65 15.29 -16.07
N GLU A 295 -11.74 14.78 -16.64
CA GLU A 295 -11.86 14.32 -18.04
C GLU A 295 -12.54 15.39 -18.92
N TYR A 296 -12.16 15.50 -20.19
CA TYR A 296 -12.65 16.52 -21.11
C TYR A 296 -14.17 16.39 -21.40
N LEU A 297 -14.84 17.55 -21.49
CA LEU A 297 -16.18 17.84 -22.03
C LEU A 297 -17.36 17.87 -21.04
N GLY A 298 -17.94 19.06 -20.89
CA GLY A 298 -19.28 19.32 -20.34
C GLY A 298 -20.42 18.83 -21.24
N ILE A 299 -20.30 17.63 -21.82
CA ILE A 299 -21.33 16.96 -22.65
C ILE A 299 -21.30 15.45 -22.36
N LEU A 300 -21.36 15.04 -21.10
CA LEU A 300 -21.52 13.64 -20.74
C LEU A 300 -22.79 13.50 -19.90
N GLY A 301 -23.67 12.58 -20.33
CA GLY A 301 -24.96 12.29 -19.72
C GLY A 301 -24.81 11.50 -18.42
N ALA A 302 -25.94 11.19 -17.77
CA ALA A 302 -25.99 10.46 -16.50
C ALA A 302 -25.26 9.10 -16.54
N GLU A 303 -25.26 8.42 -17.69
CA GLU A 303 -24.67 7.08 -17.86
C GLU A 303 -23.14 7.04 -17.64
N VAL A 304 -22.40 8.09 -18.03
CA VAL A 304 -20.93 8.12 -17.83
C VAL A 304 -20.56 8.48 -16.39
N ILE A 305 -21.47 9.13 -15.67
CA ILE A 305 -21.28 9.43 -14.25
C ILE A 305 -21.34 8.14 -13.44
N ASP A 306 -22.35 7.32 -13.75
CA ASP A 306 -22.60 5.99 -13.18
C ASP A 306 -21.37 5.08 -13.34
N GLU A 307 -20.88 4.90 -14.58
CA GLU A 307 -19.73 4.05 -14.90
C GLU A 307 -18.45 4.43 -14.14
N VAL A 308 -18.23 5.73 -13.88
CA VAL A 308 -17.05 6.21 -13.13
C VAL A 308 -17.22 6.00 -11.61
N THR A 309 -18.43 6.18 -11.07
CA THR A 309 -18.69 5.86 -9.65
C THR A 309 -18.48 4.37 -9.41
N ASP A 310 -19.02 3.54 -10.28
CA ASP A 310 -18.99 2.09 -10.14
C ASP A 310 -17.57 1.59 -10.22
N ALA A 311 -16.76 2.10 -11.16
CA ALA A 311 -15.34 1.79 -11.21
C ALA A 311 -14.63 2.08 -9.87
N TYR A 312 -14.97 3.17 -9.16
CA TYR A 312 -14.36 3.50 -7.87
C TYR A 312 -14.78 2.55 -6.76
N ARG A 313 -16.07 2.17 -6.72
CA ARG A 313 -16.61 1.22 -5.74
C ARG A 313 -16.06 -0.18 -6.00
N GLU A 314 -16.07 -0.59 -7.27
CA GLU A 314 -15.54 -1.86 -7.74
C GLU A 314 -14.04 -2.00 -7.47
N HIS A 315 -13.29 -0.91 -7.49
CA HIS A 315 -11.87 -0.92 -7.14
C HIS A 315 -11.62 -1.45 -5.71
N GLY A 316 -12.60 -1.30 -4.81
CA GLY A 316 -12.56 -1.85 -3.45
C GLY A 316 -12.98 -3.32 -3.34
N PHE A 317 -13.57 -3.93 -4.38
CA PHE A 317 -14.03 -5.32 -4.31
C PHE A 317 -12.90 -6.32 -4.22
N ALA A 318 -11.73 -6.07 -4.83
CA ALA A 318 -10.58 -6.95 -4.66
C ALA A 318 -10.15 -7.06 -3.19
N VAL A 319 -10.14 -5.94 -2.45
CA VAL A 319 -9.81 -5.91 -1.02
C VAL A 319 -10.86 -6.65 -0.19
N THR A 320 -12.14 -6.32 -0.41
CA THR A 320 -13.21 -6.91 0.41
C THR A 320 -13.42 -8.38 0.13
N LEU A 321 -13.28 -8.81 -1.13
CA LEU A 321 -13.32 -10.23 -1.48
C LEU A 321 -12.17 -10.98 -0.80
N PHE A 322 -10.92 -10.55 -1.00
CA PHE A 322 -9.77 -11.26 -0.42
C PHE A 322 -9.84 -11.28 1.11
N SER A 323 -10.24 -10.16 1.72
CA SER A 323 -10.48 -10.08 3.16
C SER A 323 -11.57 -11.05 3.64
N LYS A 324 -12.68 -11.20 2.89
CA LYS A 324 -13.72 -12.20 3.19
C LYS A 324 -13.18 -13.63 3.09
N LEU A 325 -12.44 -13.97 2.02
CA LEU A 325 -11.85 -15.30 1.87
C LEU A 325 -10.93 -15.67 3.05
N LEU A 326 -10.16 -14.71 3.56
CA LEU A 326 -9.34 -14.88 4.76
C LEU A 326 -10.20 -15.09 6.01
N LYS A 327 -11.29 -14.33 6.14
CA LYS A 327 -12.22 -14.46 7.27
C LYS A 327 -12.89 -15.83 7.29
N ASP A 328 -13.42 -16.26 6.14
CA ASP A 328 -14.12 -17.55 6.06
C ASP A 328 -13.15 -18.71 6.35
N THR A 329 -11.90 -18.61 5.89
CA THR A 329 -10.84 -19.57 6.24
C THR A 329 -10.61 -19.63 7.76
N SER A 330 -10.58 -18.48 8.43
CA SER A 330 -10.38 -18.42 9.89
C SER A 330 -11.57 -18.96 10.69
N ASP A 331 -12.78 -18.89 10.12
CA ASP A 331 -14.01 -19.42 10.71
C ASP A 331 -14.15 -20.93 10.55
N GLY A 332 -13.28 -21.56 9.74
CA GLY A 332 -13.33 -23.00 9.48
C GLY A 332 -14.59 -23.41 8.73
N SER A 333 -15.05 -22.57 7.80
CA SER A 333 -16.01 -22.97 6.78
C SER A 333 -15.52 -24.24 6.06
N ASP A 334 -16.46 -25.03 5.53
CA ASP A 334 -16.18 -26.27 4.81
C ASP A 334 -16.35 -26.05 3.30
N ASN A 335 -15.84 -24.93 2.77
CA ASN A 335 -15.97 -24.58 1.36
C ASN A 335 -14.64 -24.80 0.61
N ALA A 336 -14.75 -25.29 -0.64
CA ALA A 336 -13.58 -25.61 -1.44
C ALA A 336 -12.80 -24.36 -1.91
N ILE A 337 -13.39 -23.16 -1.82
CA ILE A 337 -12.72 -21.90 -2.18
C ILE A 337 -11.66 -21.56 -1.12
N GLU A 338 -11.95 -21.78 0.16
CA GLU A 338 -11.05 -21.45 1.25
C GLU A 338 -9.79 -22.29 1.24
N ASP A 339 -9.88 -23.57 0.92
CA ASP A 339 -8.69 -24.42 0.76
C ASP A 339 -7.74 -23.87 -0.31
N ILE A 340 -8.30 -23.25 -1.36
CA ILE A 340 -7.56 -22.64 -2.45
C ILE A 340 -6.90 -21.33 -2.01
N PHE A 341 -7.58 -20.52 -1.19
CA PHE A 341 -7.13 -19.18 -0.79
C PHE A 341 -6.62 -19.07 0.65
N ASN A 342 -6.41 -20.20 1.33
CA ASN A 342 -5.88 -20.24 2.68
C ASN A 342 -4.48 -19.60 2.70
N PRO A 343 -4.25 -18.55 3.51
CA PRO A 343 -2.99 -17.81 3.47
C PRO A 343 -1.78 -18.64 3.89
N ASN A 344 -1.97 -19.75 4.61
CA ASN A 344 -0.91 -20.69 4.93
C ASN A 344 -0.54 -21.62 3.76
N SER A 345 -1.40 -21.76 2.77
CA SER A 345 -1.20 -22.61 1.58
C SER A 345 -0.91 -21.83 0.30
N LEU A 346 -1.18 -20.52 0.23
CA LEU A 346 -0.96 -19.67 -0.95
C LEU A 346 0.48 -19.67 -1.48
N SER A 347 1.46 -20.05 -0.65
CA SER A 347 2.85 -20.24 -1.07
C SER A 347 3.10 -21.54 -1.85
N ASN A 348 2.11 -22.42 -1.93
CA ASN A 348 2.15 -23.61 -2.76
C ASN A 348 1.52 -23.34 -4.13
N GLN A 349 1.87 -24.18 -5.10
CA GLN A 349 1.26 -24.14 -6.42
C GLN A 349 -0.26 -24.42 -6.30
N MET A 350 -1.09 -23.57 -6.91
CA MET A 350 -2.53 -23.78 -6.90
C MET A 350 -2.93 -25.02 -7.70
N PRO A 351 -4.08 -25.66 -7.35
CA PRO A 351 -4.65 -26.73 -8.16
C PRO A 351 -5.24 -26.25 -9.50
N LEU A 352 -5.30 -24.95 -9.73
CA LEU A 352 -5.83 -24.36 -10.96
C LEU A 352 -4.84 -24.45 -12.12
N THR A 353 -5.36 -24.57 -13.33
CA THR A 353 -4.55 -24.52 -14.55
C THR A 353 -4.14 -23.08 -14.83
N LYS A 354 -2.84 -22.78 -14.78
CA LYS A 354 -2.30 -21.46 -15.12
C LYS A 354 -2.63 -21.07 -16.57
N ARG A 355 -3.09 -19.84 -16.77
CA ARG A 355 -3.48 -19.26 -18.05
C ARG A 355 -2.69 -17.96 -18.25
N THR A 356 -1.93 -17.88 -19.33
CA THR A 356 -0.99 -16.75 -19.54
C THR A 356 -1.63 -15.50 -20.14
N ASP A 357 -2.87 -15.62 -20.64
CA ASP A 357 -3.58 -14.62 -21.43
C ASP A 357 -5.04 -14.42 -21.01
N ASP A 358 -5.47 -15.04 -19.91
CA ASP A 358 -6.81 -14.93 -19.37
C ASP A 358 -6.80 -15.26 -17.88
N PHE A 359 -7.89 -14.95 -17.19
CA PHE A 359 -8.07 -15.23 -15.78
C PHE A 359 -8.28 -16.73 -15.52
N GLU A 360 -7.69 -17.24 -14.46
CA GLU A 360 -7.88 -18.62 -13.99
C GLU A 360 -9.26 -18.86 -13.39
N GLY A 361 -9.93 -17.79 -12.96
CA GLY A 361 -11.32 -17.86 -12.55
C GLY A 361 -12.01 -16.52 -12.45
N ILE A 362 -13.32 -16.58 -12.27
CA ILE A 362 -14.20 -15.44 -12.11
C ILE A 362 -14.93 -15.59 -10.79
N PHE A 363 -14.81 -14.59 -9.93
CA PHE A 363 -15.66 -14.40 -8.76
C PHE A 363 -16.89 -13.60 -9.16
N TYR A 364 -18.07 -14.14 -8.85
CA TYR A 364 -19.32 -13.39 -8.89
C TYR A 364 -19.67 -13.02 -7.45
N VAL A 365 -19.68 -11.73 -7.15
CA VAL A 365 -19.87 -11.22 -5.79
C VAL A 365 -21.28 -10.66 -5.62
N ASP A 366 -21.85 -10.79 -4.43
CA ASP A 366 -23.09 -10.12 -4.03
C ASP A 366 -22.75 -8.99 -3.05
N PRO A 367 -22.72 -7.72 -3.51
CA PRO A 367 -22.32 -6.60 -2.68
C PRO A 367 -23.40 -6.23 -1.66
N PHE A 368 -22.98 -5.74 -0.49
CA PHE A 368 -23.85 -5.06 0.45
C PHE A 368 -23.25 -3.71 0.86
N GLU A 369 -24.13 -2.74 1.12
CA GLU A 369 -23.73 -1.43 1.61
C GLU A 369 -23.36 -1.52 3.10
N SER A 370 -22.18 -0.99 3.41
CA SER A 370 -21.66 -0.77 4.75
C SER A 370 -21.31 0.71 4.93
N THR A 371 -20.88 1.08 6.13
CA THR A 371 -20.33 2.40 6.41
C THR A 371 -18.85 2.26 6.67
N MET A 372 -18.03 3.04 5.97
CA MET A 372 -16.60 3.15 6.22
C MET A 372 -16.29 4.48 6.91
N THR A 373 -15.42 4.43 7.91
CA THR A 373 -14.78 5.58 8.53
C THR A 373 -13.45 5.86 7.82
N GLU A 374 -13.33 7.04 7.23
CA GLU A 374 -12.09 7.54 6.63
C GLU A 374 -11.07 7.92 7.72
N ALA A 375 -9.80 8.10 7.32
CA ALA A 375 -8.73 8.52 8.22
C ALA A 375 -8.99 9.85 8.95
N ASN A 376 -9.81 10.73 8.37
CA ASN A 376 -10.21 12.01 8.95
C ASN A 376 -11.40 11.89 9.94
N GLY A 377 -11.93 10.67 10.16
CA GLY A 377 -13.07 10.40 11.02
C GLY A 377 -14.45 10.57 10.35
N ASN A 378 -14.51 11.00 9.09
CA ASN A 378 -15.76 11.08 8.34
C ASN A 378 -16.24 9.69 7.95
N THR A 379 -17.56 9.50 7.93
CA THR A 379 -18.17 8.26 7.46
C THR A 379 -18.72 8.42 6.05
N LYS A 380 -18.54 7.42 5.19
CA LYS A 380 -19.18 7.35 3.88
C LYS A 380 -19.71 5.94 3.58
N PRO A 381 -20.70 5.80 2.68
CA PRO A 381 -21.08 4.51 2.13
C PRO A 381 -19.88 3.77 1.55
N TRP A 382 -19.81 2.47 1.80
CA TRP A 382 -18.78 1.59 1.27
C TRP A 382 -19.39 0.23 0.95
N TRP A 383 -19.11 -0.29 -0.23
CA TRP A 383 -19.63 -1.58 -0.67
C TRP A 383 -18.66 -2.71 -0.35
N LYS A 384 -19.18 -3.76 0.28
CA LYS A 384 -18.43 -4.95 0.67
C LYS A 384 -18.99 -6.16 -0.05
N VAL A 385 -18.12 -7.13 -0.34
CA VAL A 385 -18.57 -8.47 -0.76
C VAL A 385 -19.26 -9.16 0.42
N GLY A 386 -20.55 -9.51 0.24
CA GLY A 386 -21.34 -10.26 1.22
C GLY A 386 -21.22 -11.77 1.02
N SER A 387 -21.64 -12.25 -0.15
CA SER A 387 -21.43 -13.63 -0.60
C SER A 387 -20.67 -13.66 -1.92
N CYS A 388 -20.09 -14.80 -2.27
CA CYS A 388 -19.44 -14.95 -3.57
C CYS A 388 -19.53 -16.39 -4.10
N SER A 389 -19.64 -16.52 -5.42
CA SER A 389 -19.41 -17.80 -6.10
C SER A 389 -18.15 -17.70 -6.95
N PHE A 390 -17.46 -18.83 -7.10
CA PHE A 390 -16.23 -18.93 -7.86
C PHE A 390 -16.36 -19.91 -9.01
N LEU A 391 -16.05 -19.42 -10.21
CA LEU A 391 -15.99 -20.19 -11.44
C LEU A 391 -14.53 -20.27 -11.91
N GLY A 392 -13.86 -21.39 -11.69
CA GLY A 392 -12.46 -21.61 -12.05
C GLY A 392 -12.27 -22.73 -13.08
N TYR A 393 -11.02 -22.93 -13.52
CA TYR A 393 -10.64 -24.03 -14.39
C TYR A 393 -9.43 -24.79 -13.83
N ASP A 394 -9.54 -26.12 -13.74
CA ASP A 394 -8.42 -27.02 -13.41
C ASP A 394 -8.08 -27.96 -14.57
N GLY A 395 -7.17 -28.90 -14.33
CA GLY A 395 -6.77 -29.90 -15.33
C GLY A 395 -7.87 -30.92 -15.67
N SER A 396 -8.98 -30.92 -14.94
CA SER A 396 -10.13 -31.81 -15.10
C SER A 396 -11.37 -31.12 -15.71
N GLY A 397 -11.43 -29.79 -15.67
CA GLY A 397 -12.50 -28.99 -16.27
C GLY A 397 -12.83 -27.74 -15.46
N GLU A 398 -14.09 -27.34 -15.53
CA GLU A 398 -14.65 -26.20 -14.79
C GLU A 398 -14.88 -26.59 -13.31
N ILE A 399 -14.36 -25.78 -12.39
CA ILE A 399 -14.64 -25.85 -10.96
C ILE A 399 -15.70 -24.79 -10.65
N ASN A 400 -16.81 -25.21 -10.04
CA ASN A 400 -17.83 -24.30 -9.54
C ASN A 400 -17.98 -24.51 -8.04
N CYS A 401 -17.76 -23.43 -7.28
CA CYS A 401 -17.90 -23.41 -5.83
C CYS A 401 -18.82 -22.26 -5.41
N GLU A 402 -19.73 -22.54 -4.49
CA GLU A 402 -20.55 -21.53 -3.81
C GLU A 402 -19.95 -21.27 -2.41
N GLY A 403 -19.82 -20.00 -2.00
CA GLY A 403 -19.24 -19.58 -0.73
C GLY A 403 -19.83 -18.29 -0.14
#